data_AF-A0AA89CB35-F1
#
_entry.id   AF-A0AA89CB35-F1
#
_cell.length_a   1.000
_cell.length_b   1.000
_cell.length_c   1.000
_cell.angle_alpha   90.00
_cell.angle_beta   90.00
_cell.angle_gamma   90.00
#
_symmetry.space_group_name_H-M   'P 1'
#
loop_
_entity.id
_entity.type
_entity.pdbx_description
1 polymer ?
#
loop_
_entity_poly.entity_id
_entity_poly.type
_entity_poly.pdbx_seq_one_letter_code
_entity_poly.pdbx_strand_id
1 'polypeptide(L)'
;MKVLENGVRAITMDGLVWGASKLIPVGYGIKKLQINCVIEDDKVSAKTNTGDSGIVSTDDLEDQITAMEDYCQSVDIAAFNKI
;
A
#
# COMPACT_ATOMS: atom_id res chain seq x y z
N MET A 1 9.20 -10.15 -8.80
CA MET A 1 9.21 -8.82 -8.15
C MET A 1 8.61 -7.70 -9.00
N LYS A 2 8.91 -7.59 -10.31
CA LYS A 2 8.29 -6.54 -11.16
C LYS A 2 6.75 -6.63 -11.24
N VAL A 3 6.19 -7.85 -11.23
CA VAL A 3 4.74 -8.07 -11.26
C VAL A 3 4.06 -7.54 -9.99
N LEU A 4 4.61 -7.87 -8.81
CA LEU A 4 4.12 -7.34 -7.53
C LEU A 4 4.16 -5.81 -7.51
N GLU A 5 5.29 -5.22 -7.92
CA GLU A 5 5.40 -3.75 -7.97
C GLU A 5 4.40 -3.12 -8.94
N ASN A 6 4.19 -3.71 -10.11
CA ASN A 6 3.22 -3.22 -11.07
C ASN A 6 1.78 -3.35 -10.54
N GLY A 7 1.46 -4.44 -9.86
CA GLY A 7 0.16 -4.63 -9.22
C GLY A 7 -0.10 -3.59 -8.13
N VAL A 8 0.88 -3.35 -7.27
CA VAL A 8 0.78 -2.30 -6.24
C VAL A 8 0.64 -0.91 -6.88
N ARG A 9 1.44 -0.59 -7.91
CA ARG A 9 1.34 0.70 -8.63
C ARG A 9 0.04 0.85 -9.44
N ALA A 10 -0.63 -0.24 -9.79
CA ALA A 10 -1.90 -0.21 -10.51
C ALA A 10 -3.08 0.17 -9.60
N ILE A 11 -2.93 0.01 -8.28
CA ILE A 11 -3.91 0.50 -7.30
C ILE A 11 -3.95 2.02 -7.41
N THR A 12 -5.09 2.53 -7.85
CA THR A 12 -5.32 3.96 -8.02
C THR A 12 -6.50 4.36 -7.15
N MET A 13 -6.28 5.32 -6.25
CA MET A 13 -7.31 5.83 -5.35
C MET A 13 -7.18 7.35 -5.20
N ASP A 14 -8.27 8.04 -4.84
CA ASP A 14 -8.28 9.49 -4.70
C ASP A 14 -7.46 9.94 -3.48
N GLY A 15 -6.42 10.76 -3.68
CA GLY A 15 -5.50 11.17 -2.62
C GLY A 15 -4.36 10.18 -2.32
N LEU A 16 -4.21 9.09 -3.09
CA LEU A 16 -3.09 8.16 -2.99
C LEU A 16 -2.01 8.47 -4.04
N VAL A 17 -0.78 8.68 -3.57
CA VAL A 17 0.39 8.90 -4.45
C VAL A 17 1.47 7.87 -4.16
N TRP A 18 1.84 7.07 -5.16
CA TRP A 18 2.95 6.13 -5.07
C TRP A 18 4.30 6.83 -5.23
N GLY A 19 5.21 6.58 -4.29
CA GLY A 19 6.57 7.10 -4.27
C GLY A 19 7.62 6.14 -4.80
N ALA A 20 8.83 6.28 -4.29
CA ALA A 20 9.95 5.41 -4.64
C ALA A 20 9.74 4.00 -4.07
N SER A 21 10.16 3.00 -4.85
CA SER A 21 10.19 1.59 -4.48
C SER A 21 11.64 1.08 -4.47
N LYS A 22 11.93 0.13 -3.60
CA LYS A 22 13.21 -0.58 -3.55
C LYS A 22 13.03 -2.01 -3.09
N LEU A 23 13.92 -2.89 -3.54
CA LEU A 23 13.98 -4.28 -3.09
C LEU A 23 14.99 -4.40 -1.95
N ILE A 24 14.53 -4.76 -0.75
CA ILE A 24 15.39 -4.97 0.40
C ILE A 24 15.62 -6.47 0.61
N PRO A 25 16.87 -6.95 0.70
CA PRO A 25 17.14 -8.34 1.08
C PRO A 25 16.75 -8.59 2.54
N VAL A 26 15.97 -9.65 2.78
CA VAL A 26 15.54 -10.06 4.13
C VAL A 26 16.31 -11.28 4.66
N GLY A 27 17.06 -11.96 3.78
CA GLY A 27 17.86 -13.15 4.11
C GLY A 27 17.57 -14.31 3.16
N TYR A 28 18.45 -15.32 3.15
CA TYR A 28 18.27 -16.57 2.40
C TYR A 28 17.93 -16.40 0.90
N GLY A 29 18.44 -15.33 0.27
CA GLY A 29 18.16 -15.01 -1.14
C GLY A 29 16.80 -14.35 -1.39
N ILE A 30 15.96 -14.20 -0.36
CA ILE A 30 14.65 -13.57 -0.43
C ILE A 30 14.81 -12.05 -0.32
N LYS A 31 14.05 -11.33 -1.14
CA LYS A 31 13.95 -9.87 -1.14
C LYS A 31 12.50 -9.48 -0.91
N LYS A 32 12.25 -8.44 -0.12
CA LYS A 32 10.93 -7.82 0.01
C LYS A 32 10.86 -6.56 -0.84
N LEU A 33 9.67 -6.26 -1.36
CA LEU A 33 9.38 -4.97 -1.98
C LEU A 33 9.03 -3.98 -0.87
N GLN A 34 9.78 -2.88 -0.78
CA GLN A 34 9.42 -1.74 0.04
C GLN A 34 9.07 -0.58 -0.90
N ILE A 35 7.86 -0.08 -0.80
CA ILE A 35 7.36 1.04 -1.58
C ILE A 35 6.80 2.11 -0.65
N ASN A 36 7.11 3.37 -0.93
CA ASN A 36 6.53 4.48 -0.21
C ASN A 36 5.21 4.88 -0.88
N CYS A 37 4.23 5.26 -0.09
CA CYS A 37 3.03 5.96 -0.55
C CYS A 37 2.84 7.21 0.30
N VAL A 38 2.24 8.23 -0.29
CA VAL A 38 1.79 9.44 0.38
C VAL A 38 0.28 9.46 0.25
N ILE A 39 -0.41 9.66 1.37
CA ILE A 39 -1.87 9.74 1.41
C ILE A 39 -2.23 11.15 1.87
N GLU A 40 -3.08 11.84 1.12
CA GLU A 40 -3.56 13.17 1.46
C GLU A 40 -4.52 13.12 2.66
N ASP A 41 -4.15 13.72 3.79
CA ASP A 41 -4.92 13.67 5.06
C ASP A 41 -6.37 14.15 4.91
N ASP A 42 -6.59 15.17 4.07
CA ASP A 42 -7.94 15.68 3.73
C ASP A 42 -8.81 14.62 3.06
N LYS A 43 -8.20 13.66 2.33
CA LYS A 43 -8.85 12.53 1.66
C LYS A 43 -8.86 11.25 2.47
N VAL A 44 -8.13 11.23 3.59
CA VAL A 44 -8.19 10.20 4.65
C VAL A 44 -9.31 10.49 5.64
N SER A 45 -9.88 11.71 5.61
CA SER A 45 -10.82 12.20 6.61
C SER A 45 -12.23 11.62 6.48
N ALA A 46 -12.36 10.37 6.93
CA ALA A 46 -13.22 9.93 8.02
C ALA A 46 -13.70 8.50 7.72
N LYS A 47 -13.26 7.54 8.54
CA LYS A 47 -14.20 6.48 8.97
C LYS A 47 -15.37 7.17 9.70
N THR A 48 -16.28 7.81 8.96
CA THR A 48 -17.63 7.97 9.48
C THR A 48 -18.14 6.55 9.63
N ASN A 49 -18.77 6.23 10.77
CA ASN A 49 -19.32 4.90 11.08
C ASN A 49 -20.52 4.51 10.17
N THR A 50 -20.53 4.99 8.93
CA THR A 50 -21.49 4.80 7.87
C THR A 50 -20.70 4.35 6.66
N GLY A 51 -20.77 3.06 6.35
CA GLY A 51 -19.91 2.33 5.40
C GLY A 51 -20.14 2.64 3.92
N ASP A 52 -20.15 3.90 3.54
CA ASP A 52 -20.13 4.30 2.13
C ASP A 52 -19.51 5.70 1.98
N SER A 53 -18.23 5.76 1.58
CA SER A 53 -17.59 6.94 1.01
C SER A 53 -16.21 6.54 0.48
N GLY A 54 -15.90 6.89 -0.77
CA GLY A 54 -14.65 6.52 -1.48
C GLY A 54 -13.39 7.20 -0.91
N ILE A 55 -13.05 6.88 0.33
CA ILE A 55 -11.97 7.45 1.15
C ILE A 55 -10.83 6.42 1.23
N VAL A 56 -9.59 6.88 1.11
CA VAL A 56 -8.40 6.02 1.15
C VAL A 56 -8.03 5.71 2.59
N SER A 57 -8.28 4.48 3.02
CA SER A 57 -7.76 3.95 4.28
C SER A 57 -6.52 3.09 4.02
N THR A 58 -5.59 3.06 4.99
CA THR A 58 -4.47 2.11 4.95
C THR A 58 -4.97 0.67 4.95
N ASP A 59 -6.07 0.38 5.65
CA ASP A 59 -6.71 -0.94 5.68
C ASP A 59 -7.14 -1.40 4.26
N ASP A 60 -7.82 -0.54 3.49
CA ASP A 60 -8.28 -0.86 2.12
C ASP A 60 -7.09 -1.11 1.17
N LEU A 61 -6.00 -0.39 1.42
CA LEU A 61 -4.75 -0.53 0.67
C LEU A 61 -4.08 -1.87 0.97
N GLU A 62 -4.04 -2.26 2.24
CA GLU A 62 -3.53 -3.56 2.69
C GLU A 62 -4.37 -4.70 2.12
N ASP A 63 -5.70 -4.57 2.10
CA ASP A 63 -6.62 -5.56 1.53
C ASP A 63 -6.40 -5.73 0.01
N GLN A 64 -6.30 -4.63 -0.75
CA GLN A 64 -6.04 -4.72 -2.20
C GLN A 64 -4.67 -5.32 -2.52
N ILE A 65 -3.65 -5.06 -1.68
CA ILE A 65 -2.34 -5.65 -1.86
C ILE A 65 -2.35 -7.13 -1.48
N THR A 66 -3.04 -7.49 -0.40
CA THR A 66 -3.15 -8.87 0.08
C THR A 66 -4.00 -9.74 -0.86
N ALA A 67 -4.96 -9.15 -1.58
CA ALA A 67 -5.72 -9.82 -2.64
C ALA A 67 -4.84 -10.37 -3.78
N MET A 68 -3.60 -9.90 -3.92
CA MET A 68 -2.62 -10.47 -4.86
C MET A 68 -1.93 -11.72 -4.28
N GLU A 69 -2.71 -12.75 -3.91
CA GLU A 69 -2.24 -13.96 -3.20
C GLU A 69 -1.15 -14.74 -3.97
N ASP A 70 -1.10 -14.61 -5.30
CA ASP A 70 -0.08 -15.27 -6.14
C ASP A 70 1.34 -14.71 -5.94
N TYR A 71 1.45 -13.47 -5.45
CA TYR A 71 2.73 -12.74 -5.36
C TYR A 71 2.97 -12.08 -4.00
N CYS A 72 1.94 -11.91 -3.18
CA CYS A 72 1.98 -11.29 -1.87
C CYS A 72 1.71 -12.33 -0.79
N GLN A 73 2.68 -12.58 0.10
CA GLN A 73 2.50 -13.49 1.22
C GLN A 73 1.98 -12.78 2.48
N SER A 74 2.37 -11.52 2.66
CA SER A 74 1.94 -10.66 3.76
C SER A 74 2.26 -9.20 3.42
N VAL A 75 1.57 -8.27 4.08
CA VAL A 75 1.82 -6.83 4.01
C VAL A 75 2.13 -6.33 5.43
N ASP A 76 3.11 -5.45 5.55
CA ASP A 76 3.50 -4.83 6.81
C ASP A 76 3.85 -3.35 6.58
N ILE A 77 3.40 -2.49 7.48
CA ILE A 77 3.77 -1.07 7.49
C ILE A 77 5.19 -0.93 8.08
N ALA A 78 6.16 -0.61 7.22
CA ALA A 78 7.55 -0.47 7.66
C ALA A 78 7.81 0.80 8.49
N ALA A 79 7.13 1.91 8.17
CA ALA A 79 7.20 3.18 8.89
C ALA A 79 6.02 4.06 8.49
N PHE A 80 5.54 4.90 9.42
CA PHE A 80 4.50 5.88 9.18
C PHE A 80 4.99 7.25 9.68
N ASN A 81 5.01 8.24 8.79
CA ASN A 81 5.43 9.62 9.11
C ASN A 81 4.34 10.57 8.65
N LYS A 82 4.05 11.59 9.47
CA LYS A 82 3.21 12.73 9.07
C LYS A 82 4.09 13.74 8.31
N ILE A 83 3.64 14.17 7.14
CA ILE A 83 4.26 15.22 6.32
C ILE A 83 3.40 16.48 6.38
#